data_AF-A0A951DCD5-F1
#
_entry.id   AF-A0A951DCD5-F1
#
_cell.length_a   1.000
_cell.length_b   1.000
_cell.length_c   1.000
_cell.angle_alpha   90.00
_cell.angle_beta   90.00
_cell.angle_gamma   90.00
#
_symmetry.space_group_name_H-M   'P 1'
#
loop_
_entity.id
_entity.type
_entity.pdbx_description
1 polymer ?
#
loop_
_entity_poly.entity_id
_entity_poly.type
_entity_poly.pdbx_seq_one_letter_code
_entity_poly.pdbx_strand_id
1 'polypeptide(L)'
;MYRNQGQVAVRRILGVLALVKKYGFASTDDACAIALETGACEYRFVRRYLEHNPQLPLSLRQVDPLIRQLTLYRDLIEKRTRQENDLCTL
;
A
#
# COMPACT_ATOMS: atom_id res chain seq x y z
N MET A 1 37.53 5.33 -7.11
CA MET A 1 36.06 5.44 -7.03
C MET A 1 35.50 6.56 -7.93
N TYR A 2 36.06 7.77 -7.97
CA TYR A 2 35.51 8.90 -8.77
C TYR A 2 35.60 8.77 -10.31
N ARG A 3 36.68 8.15 -10.83
CA ARG A 3 36.96 8.11 -12.29
C ARG A 3 36.03 7.22 -13.12
N ASN A 4 35.43 6.19 -12.52
CA ASN A 4 34.58 5.22 -13.25
C ASN A 4 33.10 5.34 -12.89
N GLN A 5 32.77 5.93 -11.73
CA GLN A 5 31.39 6.10 -11.29
C GLN A 5 30.83 7.51 -11.52
N GLY A 6 31.66 8.51 -11.88
CA GLY A 6 31.18 9.89 -12.06
C GLY A 6 30.10 10.00 -13.13
N GLN A 7 30.36 9.51 -14.35
CA GLN A 7 29.37 9.52 -15.43
C GLN A 7 28.14 8.65 -15.11
N VAL A 8 28.35 7.52 -14.43
CA VAL A 8 27.27 6.60 -14.05
C VAL A 8 26.38 7.24 -12.96
N ALA A 9 26.96 7.93 -12.00
CA ALA A 9 26.24 8.63 -10.94
C ALA A 9 25.39 9.77 -11.51
N VAL A 10 25.96 10.59 -12.41
CA VAL A 10 25.22 11.64 -13.12
C VAL A 10 24.05 11.03 -13.91
N ARG A 11 24.28 9.92 -14.62
CA ARG A 11 23.22 9.23 -15.38
C ARG A 11 22.14 8.63 -14.49
N ARG A 12 22.48 8.15 -13.29
CA ARG A 12 21.53 7.67 -12.27
C ARG A 12 20.66 8.82 -11.75
N ILE A 13 21.27 9.95 -11.39
CA ILE A 13 20.55 11.14 -10.90
C ILE A 13 19.59 11.66 -11.98
N LEU A 14 20.06 11.79 -13.23
CA LEU A 14 19.21 12.18 -14.36
C LEU A 14 18.08 11.18 -14.61
N GLY A 15 18.34 9.88 -14.43
CA GLY A 15 17.32 8.83 -14.49
C GLY A 15 16.23 9.03 -13.44
N VAL A 16 16.60 9.29 -12.19
CA VAL A 16 15.63 9.55 -11.10
C VAL A 16 14.81 10.82 -11.39
N LEU A 17 15.44 11.90 -11.87
CA LEU A 17 14.72 13.10 -12.28
C LEU A 17 13.72 12.85 -13.42
N ALA A 18 14.06 11.96 -14.35
CA ALA A 18 13.14 11.54 -15.40
C ALA A 18 11.96 10.71 -14.87
N LEU A 19 12.17 9.92 -13.80
CA LEU A 19 11.10 9.18 -13.12
C LEU A 19 10.14 10.13 -12.40
N VAL A 20 10.65 11.16 -11.73
CA VAL A 20 9.83 12.22 -11.11
C VAL A 20 8.91 12.89 -12.14
N LYS A 21 9.41 13.16 -13.35
CA LYS A 21 8.60 13.73 -14.44
C LYS A 21 7.50 12.79 -14.95
N LYS A 22 7.67 11.48 -14.83
CA LYS A 22 6.72 10.48 -15.34
C LYS A 22 5.67 10.07 -14.32
N TYR A 23 6.09 9.81 -13.08
CA TYR A 23 5.25 9.23 -12.02
C TYR A 23 4.85 10.25 -10.95
N GLY A 24 5.41 11.47 -10.99
CA GLY A 24 5.19 12.50 -10.00
C GLY A 24 6.17 12.44 -8.84
N PHE A 25 6.28 13.55 -8.12
CA PHE A 25 7.22 13.71 -7.00
C PHE A 25 6.89 12.76 -5.84
N ALA A 26 5.64 12.78 -5.35
CA ALA A 26 5.22 12.00 -4.19
C ALA A 26 5.52 10.49 -4.33
N SER A 27 5.13 9.88 -5.45
CA SER A 27 5.36 8.46 -5.69
C SER A 27 6.85 8.11 -5.80
N THR A 28 7.66 9.02 -6.34
CA THR A 28 9.12 8.81 -6.46
C THR A 28 9.82 8.97 -5.11
N ASP A 29 9.32 9.84 -4.24
CA ASP A 29 9.85 10.05 -2.89
C ASP A 29 9.59 8.83 -2.00
N ASP A 30 8.36 8.29 -2.03
CA ASP A 30 8.02 7.02 -1.36
C ASP A 30 8.92 5.86 -1.83
N ALA A 31 9.16 5.78 -3.14
CA ALA A 31 10.05 4.79 -3.74
C ALA A 31 11.50 4.94 -3.24
N CYS A 32 11.97 6.18 -3.07
CA CYS A 32 13.30 6.46 -2.54
C CYS A 32 13.39 6.11 -1.04
N ALA A 33 12.36 6.41 -0.26
CA ALA A 33 12.29 6.05 1.16
C ALA A 33 12.41 4.53 1.34
N ILE A 34 11.64 3.74 0.57
CA ILE A 34 11.69 2.27 0.63
C ILE A 34 13.03 1.72 0.15
N ALA A 35 13.66 2.35 -0.86
CA ALA A 35 14.99 1.97 -1.32
C ALA A 35 16.06 2.17 -0.23
N LEU A 36 15.93 3.23 0.57
CA LEU A 36 16.81 3.50 1.70
C LEU A 36 16.59 2.48 2.83
N GLU A 37 15.33 2.19 3.17
CA GLU A 37 14.99 1.19 4.20
C GLU A 37 15.51 -0.22 3.85
N THR A 38 15.43 -0.60 2.58
CA THR A 38 15.94 -1.89 2.09
C THR A 38 17.44 -1.92 1.81
N GLY A 39 18.13 -0.78 1.95
CA GLY A 39 19.57 -0.66 1.66
C GLY A 39 19.93 -0.81 0.18
N ALA A 40 18.95 -0.80 -0.72
CA ALA A 40 19.10 -0.99 -2.15
C ALA A 40 18.99 0.35 -2.90
N CYS A 41 19.97 1.23 -2.71
CA CYS A 41 20.05 2.58 -3.31
C CYS A 41 20.41 2.56 -4.81
N GLU A 42 19.76 1.70 -5.59
CA GLU A 42 20.00 1.51 -7.02
C GLU A 42 18.84 2.04 -7.85
N TYR A 43 19.15 2.74 -8.94
CA TYR A 43 18.15 3.29 -9.87
C TYR A 43 17.16 2.23 -10.38
N ARG A 44 17.63 0.98 -10.57
CA ARG A 44 16.78 -0.14 -11.00
C ARG A 44 15.70 -0.49 -9.98
N PHE A 45 16.00 -0.36 -8.69
CA PHE A 45 15.04 -0.64 -7.63
C PHE A 45 13.90 0.38 -7.67
N VAL A 46 14.24 1.68 -7.70
CA VAL A 46 13.26 2.78 -7.78
C VAL A 46 12.40 2.66 -9.04
N ARG A 47 13.04 2.39 -10.20
CA ARG A 47 12.31 2.19 -11.46
C ARG A 47 11.35 0.99 -11.38
N ARG A 48 11.82 -0.15 -10.87
CA ARG A 48 10.99 -1.35 -10.70
C ARG A 48 9.86 -1.09 -9.71
N TYR A 49 10.13 -0.39 -8.62
CA TYR A 49 9.12 -0.03 -7.62
C TYR A 49 8.02 0.85 -8.23
N LEU A 50 8.38 1.85 -9.03
CA LEU A 50 7.39 2.71 -9.72
C LEU A 50 6.64 2.00 -10.85
N GLU A 51 7.31 1.12 -11.60
CA GLU A 51 6.65 0.26 -12.60
C GLU A 51 5.71 -0.76 -11.95
N HIS A 52 6.03 -1.20 -10.72
CA HIS A 52 5.28 -2.19 -9.96
C HIS A 52 4.35 -1.56 -8.91
N ASN A 53 4.28 -0.24 -8.83
CA ASN A 53 3.23 0.52 -8.16
C ASN A 53 2.17 0.90 -9.21
N PRO A 54 1.29 -0.04 -9.62
CA PRO A 54 0.04 0.38 -10.21
C PRO A 54 -0.62 1.29 -9.18
N GLN A 55 -0.95 2.50 -9.59
CA GLN A 55 -1.73 3.41 -8.79
C GLN A 55 -2.94 2.68 -8.23
N LEU A 56 -2.89 2.43 -6.93
CA LEU A 56 -3.93 2.58 -5.94
C LEU A 56 -3.42 1.79 -4.73
N PRO A 57 -3.46 2.33 -3.49
CA PRO A 57 -3.98 1.46 -2.46
C PRO A 57 -5.34 1.03 -3.03
N LEU A 58 -5.44 -0.21 -3.48
CA LEU A 58 -6.67 -0.94 -3.29
C LEU A 58 -6.85 -0.82 -1.78
N SER A 59 -7.46 0.29 -1.34
CA SER A 59 -8.18 0.37 -0.09
C SER A 59 -8.89 -0.96 -0.13
N LEU A 60 -8.43 -1.88 0.70
CA LEU A 60 -8.93 -3.22 0.72
C LEU A 60 -10.43 -3.01 0.67
N ARG A 61 -11.08 -3.33 -0.46
CA ARG A 61 -12.53 -3.40 -0.53
C ARG A 61 -12.90 -4.67 0.23
N GLN A 62 -12.38 -4.79 1.47
CA GLN A 62 -13.13 -5.37 2.56
C GLN A 62 -14.53 -4.85 2.34
N VAL A 63 -15.47 -5.80 2.31
CA VAL A 63 -16.82 -5.62 1.82
C VAL A 63 -17.01 -6.04 0.35
N ASP A 64 -16.70 -7.31 0.10
CA ASP A 64 -17.53 -8.15 -0.75
C ASP A 64 -19.01 -7.98 -0.30
N PRO A 65 -19.96 -7.68 -1.19
CA PRO A 65 -21.36 -7.41 -0.81
C PRO A 65 -22.01 -8.48 0.06
N LEU A 66 -21.51 -9.71 0.05
CA LEU A 66 -22.02 -10.80 0.87
C LEU A 66 -21.66 -10.69 2.37
N ILE A 67 -20.58 -9.98 2.73
CA ILE A 67 -20.10 -9.82 4.13
C ILE A 67 -20.65 -8.54 4.78
N ARG A 68 -21.51 -7.78 4.08
CA ARG A 68 -21.78 -6.35 4.34
C ARG A 68 -22.20 -5.93 5.74
N GLN A 69 -22.78 -6.79 6.57
CA GLN A 69 -23.39 -6.31 7.82
C GLN A 69 -23.22 -7.29 8.98
N LEU A 70 -21.96 -7.55 9.36
CA LEU A 70 -21.63 -8.26 10.60
C LEU A 70 -22.33 -7.65 11.83
N THR A 71 -22.61 -6.34 11.81
CA THR A 71 -23.41 -5.64 12.82
C THR A 71 -24.86 -6.13 12.85
N LEU A 72 -25.53 -6.32 11.70
CA LEU A 72 -26.89 -6.85 11.68
C LEU A 72 -26.95 -8.28 12.22
N TYR A 73 -25.99 -9.14 11.87
CA TYR A 73 -25.93 -10.48 12.44
C TYR A 73 -25.71 -10.44 13.96
N ARG A 74 -24.82 -9.57 14.44
CA ARG A 74 -24.61 -9.36 15.87
C ARG A 74 -25.89 -8.91 16.58
N ASP A 75 -26.62 -7.94 16.03
CA ASP A 75 -27.87 -7.44 16.61
C ASP A 75 -28.97 -8.50 16.61
N LEU A 76 -29.03 -9.34 15.56
CA LEU A 76 -29.98 -10.45 15.48
C LEU A 76 -29.66 -11.54 16.51
N ILE A 77 -28.38 -11.88 16.69
CA ILE A 77 -27.94 -12.83 17.71
C ILE A 77 -28.30 -12.29 19.09
N GLU A 78 -28.00 -11.02 19.38
CA GLU A 78 -28.28 -10.41 20.68
C GLU A 78 -29.78 -10.38 21.00
N LYS A 79 -30.63 -10.07 20.01
CA LYS A 79 -32.09 -10.14 20.17
C LYS A 79 -32.57 -11.57 20.44
N ARG A 80 -32.06 -12.57 19.71
CA ARG A 80 -32.44 -13.97 19.90
C ARG A 80 -32.00 -14.50 21.27
N THR A 81 -30.77 -14.21 21.69
CA THR A 81 -30.25 -14.65 22.99
C THR A 81 -31.00 -14.00 24.15
N ARG A 82 -31.40 -12.72 24.04
CA ARG A 82 -32.26 -12.08 25.06
C ARG A 82 -33.64 -12.75 25.14
N GLN A 83 -34.30 -12.96 24.00
CA GLN A 83 -35.60 -13.62 23.95
C GLN A 83 -35.57 -15.04 24.53
N GLU A 84 -34.51 -15.81 24.27
CA GLU A 84 -34.34 -17.16 24.78
C GLU A 84 -34.09 -17.19 26.29
N ASN A 85 -33.30 -16.24 26.81
CA ASN A 85 -33.08 -16.08 28.24
C ASN A 85 -34.37 -15.67 28.98
N ASP A 86 -35.16 -14.75 28.40
CA ASP A 86 -36.40 -14.27 29.00
C ASP A 86 -37.46 -15.39 29.11
N LEU A 87 -37.49 -16.32 28.15
CA LEU A 87 -38.37 -17.50 28.16
C LEU A 87 -37.96 -18.58 29.17
N CYS A 88 -36.70 -18.57 29.64
CA CYS A 88 -36.19 -19.51 30.64
C CYS A 88 -36.37 -19.00 32.08
N THR A 89 -36.76 -17.74 32.26
CA THR A 89 -37.07 -17.10 33.55
C THR A 89 -38.56 -17.05 33.92
N LEU A 90 -39.44 -17.63 33.11
CA LEU A 90 -40.85 -17.90 33.44
C LEU A 90 -41.03 -19.38 33.80
#